data_AF-A0A179GJQ8-F1
#
_entry.id   AF-A0A179GJQ8-F1
#
_cell.length_a   1.000
_cell.length_b   1.000
_cell.length_c   1.000
_cell.angle_alpha   90.00
_cell.angle_beta   90.00
_cell.angle_gamma   90.00
#
_symmetry.space_group_name_H-M   'P 1'
#
loop_
_entity.id
_entity.type
_entity.pdbx_description
1 polymer ?
#
loop_
_entity_poly.entity_id
_entity_poly.type
_entity_poly.pdbx_seq_one_letter_code
_entity_poly.pdbx_strand_id
1 'polypeptide(L)'
;MSCASIPAVDFSSFLPSALRLCLSVYAQPHLFTHPTLEAPSTTLPPPDRTFPLPDDTMEDPKIKELLTKSRNELTEYEIAQLEEHEFSAGPLSILQTAVRDRIQVLISIRNNRKLLARVKAFDRHCNMILENVKEMWTETSKTDGGLTKSVNKDRFISKM
;
A
#
# COMPACT_ATOMS: atom_id res chain seq x y z
N MET A 1 -50.15 38.04 6.16
CA MET A 1 -49.85 36.68 5.67
C MET A 1 -48.91 36.05 6.68
N SER A 2 -49.42 35.02 7.34
CA SER A 2 -48.84 34.35 8.52
C SER A 2 -47.66 33.47 8.11
N CYS A 3 -46.52 33.62 8.76
CA CYS A 3 -45.47 32.60 8.79
C CYS A 3 -45.43 32.03 10.21
N ALA A 4 -45.67 30.72 10.28
CA ALA A 4 -45.85 29.96 11.51
C ALA A 4 -44.52 29.73 12.25
N SER A 5 -44.55 29.93 13.56
CA SER A 5 -43.52 29.48 14.50
C SER A 5 -43.66 27.97 14.71
N ILE A 6 -42.58 27.22 14.50
CA ILE A 6 -42.44 25.82 14.93
C ILE A 6 -41.40 25.80 16.07
N PRO A 7 -41.70 25.19 17.24
CA PRO A 7 -40.78 25.15 18.37
C PRO A 7 -39.65 24.13 18.16
N ALA A 8 -38.44 24.50 18.60
CA ALA A 8 -37.30 23.61 18.70
C ALA A 8 -37.59 22.50 19.74
N VAL A 9 -37.51 21.26 19.31
CA VAL A 9 -37.54 20.08 20.18
C VAL A 9 -36.13 19.83 20.72
N ASP A 10 -35.98 19.96 22.04
CA ASP A 10 -34.77 19.64 22.80
C ASP A 10 -34.41 18.15 22.65
N PHE A 11 -33.35 17.87 21.90
CA PHE A 11 -32.84 16.51 21.67
C PHE A 11 -31.82 16.04 22.73
N SER A 12 -31.80 16.69 23.90
CA SER A 12 -30.80 16.42 24.95
C SER A 12 -31.15 15.25 25.88
N SER A 13 -32.30 14.61 25.70
CA SER A 13 -32.80 13.55 26.60
C SER A 13 -32.59 12.11 26.08
N PHE A 14 -31.89 11.90 24.96
CA PHE A 14 -31.74 10.57 24.35
C PHE A 14 -30.30 10.19 23.98
N LEU A 15 -29.36 10.46 24.89
CA LEU A 15 -27.97 9.98 24.75
C LEU A 15 -27.58 9.11 25.96
N PRO A 16 -27.19 7.84 25.75
CA PRO A 16 -26.75 6.94 26.82
C PRO A 16 -25.47 7.45 27.49
N SER A 17 -25.38 7.24 28.80
CA SER A 17 -24.45 7.84 29.77
C SER A 17 -22.94 7.75 29.42
N ALA A 18 -22.54 6.90 28.48
CA ALA A 18 -21.14 6.70 28.09
C ALA A 18 -20.54 7.86 27.26
N LEU A 19 -21.36 8.66 26.56
CA LEU A 19 -20.88 9.79 25.76
C LEU A 19 -20.70 11.09 26.56
N ARG A 20 -21.16 11.13 27.82
CA ARG A 20 -21.02 12.30 28.68
C ARG A 20 -19.60 12.50 29.24
N LEU A 21 -18.81 11.43 29.32
CA LEU A 21 -17.41 11.51 29.80
C LEU A 21 -16.42 11.96 28.72
N CYS A 22 -16.70 11.70 27.43
CA CYS A 22 -15.75 12.01 26.36
C CYS A 22 -15.66 13.53 26.08
N LEU A 23 -16.76 14.27 26.27
CA LEU A 23 -16.80 15.72 26.08
C LEU A 23 -16.21 16.52 27.27
N SER A 24 -15.91 15.88 28.40
CA SER A 24 -15.27 16.53 29.56
C SER A 24 -13.75 16.69 29.41
N VAL A 25 -13.12 16.01 28.45
CA VAL A 25 -11.65 16.04 28.28
C VAL A 25 -11.21 17.11 27.28
N TYR A 26 -12.12 17.68 26.49
CA TYR A 26 -11.80 18.67 25.45
C TYR A 26 -11.98 20.13 25.89
N ALA A 27 -11.76 20.43 27.17
CA ALA A 27 -11.98 21.76 27.72
C ALA A 27 -10.95 22.13 28.81
N GLN A 28 -9.70 22.33 28.41
CA GLN A 28 -8.79 23.22 29.16
C GLN A 28 -7.93 24.02 28.17
N PRO A 29 -8.15 25.34 28.05
CA PRO A 29 -7.26 26.28 27.41
C PRO A 29 -6.17 26.69 28.40
N HIS A 30 -4.89 26.61 28.03
CA HIS A 30 -3.88 27.35 28.76
C HIS A 30 -2.85 27.94 27.80
N LEU A 31 -2.85 29.26 27.77
CA LEU A 31 -1.85 30.11 27.15
C LEU A 31 -0.46 29.70 27.64
N PHE A 32 0.47 29.54 26.69
CA PHE A 32 1.88 29.81 26.96
C PHE A 32 2.49 30.50 25.74
N THR A 33 2.57 31.82 25.86
CA THR A 33 3.39 32.70 25.02
C THR A 33 4.85 32.33 25.21
N HIS A 34 5.54 31.93 24.14
CA HIS A 34 7.00 31.86 24.16
C HIS A 34 7.58 33.22 23.75
N PRO A 35 8.46 33.82 24.57
CA PRO A 35 9.15 35.06 24.23
C PRO A 35 10.29 34.78 23.25
N THR A 36 10.37 35.61 22.20
CA THR A 36 11.54 35.78 21.35
C THR A 36 12.73 36.22 22.21
N LEU A 37 13.77 35.39 22.27
CA LEU A 37 15.08 35.77 22.78
C LEU A 37 16.08 35.66 21.63
N GLU A 38 16.43 36.82 21.07
CA GLU A 38 17.66 36.99 20.30
C GLU A 38 18.87 36.86 21.22
N ALA A 39 19.87 36.09 20.79
CA ALA A 39 21.20 36.04 21.39
C ALA A 39 22.23 35.69 20.29
N PRO A 40 23.51 36.07 20.48
CA PRO A 40 24.29 36.80 19.49
C PRO A 40 25.16 35.92 18.59
N SER A 41 25.44 36.46 17.40
CA SER A 41 26.45 35.96 16.46
C SER A 41 27.83 35.85 17.12
N THR A 42 28.30 34.62 17.33
CA THR A 42 29.72 34.37 17.59
C THR A 42 30.21 33.27 16.67
N THR A 43 31.21 33.65 15.89
CA THR A 43 31.93 32.94 14.85
C THR A 43 32.66 31.71 15.40
N LEU A 44 32.42 30.53 14.81
CA LEU A 44 33.43 29.48 14.65
C LEU A 44 33.23 28.84 13.27
N PRO A 45 34.23 28.85 12.37
CA PRO A 45 34.14 28.05 11.14
C PRO A 45 34.11 26.57 11.54
N PRO A 46 33.19 25.75 11.00
CA PRO A 46 33.23 24.32 11.23
C PRO A 46 34.57 23.78 10.70
N PRO A 47 35.27 22.89 11.42
CA PRO A 47 36.41 22.20 10.87
C PRO A 47 35.93 21.44 9.64
N ASP A 48 36.56 21.74 8.51
CA ASP A 48 36.35 21.09 7.21
C ASP A 48 36.76 19.61 7.35
N ARG A 49 35.81 18.84 7.87
CA ARG A 49 35.84 17.39 7.98
C ARG A 49 34.66 16.90 7.17
N THR A 50 34.76 17.10 5.87
CA THR A 50 34.19 16.15 4.92
C THR A 50 34.92 14.83 5.12
N PHE A 51 34.63 14.13 6.22
CA PHE A 51 34.61 12.69 6.17
C PHE A 51 33.54 12.36 5.13
N PRO A 52 33.88 11.69 4.01
CA PRO A 52 32.85 11.09 3.19
C PRO A 52 32.11 10.14 4.14
N LEU A 53 30.87 10.48 4.46
CA LEU A 53 29.95 9.48 5.00
C LEU A 53 30.01 8.32 4.00
N PRO A 54 30.25 7.07 4.43
CA PRO A 54 29.93 5.96 3.56
C PRO A 54 28.45 6.13 3.25
N ASP A 55 28.15 6.51 2.00
CA ASP A 55 26.81 6.58 1.49
C ASP A 55 26.27 5.15 1.61
N ASP A 56 25.47 4.90 2.65
CA ASP A 56 24.98 3.59 3.09
C ASP A 56 23.92 2.99 2.14
N THR A 57 24.00 3.33 0.86
CA THR A 57 23.38 2.59 -0.23
C THR A 57 24.38 2.53 -1.37
N MET A 58 25.11 1.42 -1.47
CA MET A 58 25.70 0.99 -2.74
C MET A 58 24.57 0.72 -3.74
N GLU A 59 23.90 1.78 -4.21
CA GLU A 59 23.30 1.73 -5.54
C GLU A 59 24.48 1.85 -6.50
N ASP A 60 24.99 0.72 -6.98
CA ASP A 60 26.10 0.69 -7.93
C ASP A 60 25.81 1.68 -9.06
N PRO A 61 26.61 2.76 -9.24
CA PRO A 61 26.37 3.78 -10.25
C PRO A 61 26.30 3.20 -11.67
N LYS A 62 26.87 2.00 -11.81
CA LYS A 62 26.80 1.15 -12.98
C LYS A 62 25.37 0.78 -13.35
N ILE A 63 24.49 0.42 -12.41
CA ILE A 63 23.11 -0.04 -12.72
C ILE A 63 22.27 1.10 -13.31
N LYS A 64 22.37 2.32 -12.76
CA LYS A 64 21.70 3.51 -13.31
C LYS A 64 22.16 3.85 -14.73
N GLU A 65 23.44 3.61 -15.02
CA GLU A 65 24.00 3.80 -16.36
C GLU A 65 23.62 2.65 -17.32
N LEU A 66 23.39 1.45 -16.82
CA LEU A 66 22.93 0.30 -17.62
C LEU A 66 21.43 0.40 -17.96
N LEU A 67 20.62 1.03 -17.10
CA LEU A 67 19.20 1.33 -17.33
C LEU A 67 18.97 2.28 -18.51
N THR A 68 19.92 3.16 -18.82
CA THR A 68 19.81 4.13 -19.92
C THR A 68 20.38 3.61 -21.24
N LYS A 69 21.12 2.49 -21.22
CA LYS A 69 21.69 1.85 -22.41
C LYS A 69 20.68 0.95 -23.11
N SER A 70 20.83 0.80 -24.42
CA SER A 70 19.97 -0.09 -25.19
C SER A 70 20.28 -1.55 -24.81
N ARG A 71 19.26 -2.36 -24.53
CA ARG A 71 19.41 -3.77 -24.07
C ARG A 71 20.24 -4.65 -25.03
N ASN A 72 20.37 -4.24 -26.29
CA ASN A 72 21.10 -4.95 -27.33
C ASN A 72 22.63 -4.81 -27.22
N GLU A 73 23.13 -3.82 -26.49
CA GLU A 73 24.57 -3.55 -26.33
C GLU A 73 25.16 -4.17 -25.05
N LEU A 74 24.30 -4.74 -24.20
CA LEU A 74 24.69 -5.29 -22.90
C LEU A 74 25.17 -6.73 -23.03
N THR A 75 26.16 -7.08 -22.20
CA THR A 75 26.60 -8.46 -22.02
C THR A 75 25.57 -9.27 -21.24
N GLU A 76 25.56 -10.59 -21.40
CA GLU A 76 24.63 -11.49 -20.69
C GLU A 76 24.69 -11.33 -19.15
N TYR A 77 25.88 -11.09 -18.62
CA TYR A 77 26.08 -10.83 -17.19
C TYR A 77 25.41 -9.53 -16.74
N GLU A 78 25.55 -8.45 -17.50
CA GLU A 78 24.93 -7.16 -17.16
C GLU A 78 23.40 -7.21 -17.29
N ILE A 79 22.89 -8.00 -18.23
CA ILE A 79 21.44 -8.25 -18.36
C ILE A 79 20.90 -8.95 -17.11
N ALA A 80 21.60 -9.99 -16.62
CA ALA A 80 21.18 -10.70 -15.41
C ALA A 80 21.18 -9.79 -14.16
N GLN A 81 22.19 -8.93 -14.02
CA GLN A 81 22.26 -7.95 -12.94
C GLN A 81 21.14 -6.90 -13.03
N LEU A 82 20.83 -6.43 -14.24
CA LEU A 82 19.74 -5.50 -14.46
C LEU A 82 18.38 -6.14 -14.13
N GLU A 83 18.16 -7.38 -14.53
CA GLU A 83 16.94 -8.14 -14.20
C GLU A 83 16.79 -8.33 -12.69
N GLU A 84 17.85 -8.73 -11.99
CA GLU A 84 17.84 -8.88 -10.53
C GLU A 84 17.45 -7.56 -9.84
N HIS A 85 18.03 -6.45 -10.30
CA HIS A 85 17.71 -5.12 -9.80
C HIS A 85 16.26 -4.70 -10.11
N GLU A 86 15.75 -4.99 -11.32
CA GLU A 86 14.35 -4.76 -11.69
C GLU A 86 13.39 -5.57 -10.82
N PHE A 87 13.76 -6.78 -10.42
CA PHE A 87 12.95 -7.59 -9.52
C PHE A 87 12.99 -7.10 -8.07
N SER A 88 14.13 -6.59 -7.59
CA SER A 88 14.29 -6.15 -6.19
C SER A 88 13.78 -4.74 -5.94
N ALA A 89 14.03 -3.80 -6.86
CA ALA A 89 13.69 -2.39 -6.70
C ALA A 89 12.48 -1.95 -7.55
N GLY A 90 11.99 -2.81 -8.45
CA GLY A 90 10.86 -2.51 -9.33
C GLY A 90 9.49 -2.85 -8.74
N PRO A 91 8.41 -2.69 -9.52
CA PRO A 91 7.04 -3.00 -9.10
C PRO A 91 6.81 -4.49 -8.80
N LEU A 92 7.66 -5.38 -9.33
CA LEU A 92 7.60 -6.82 -9.05
C LEU A 92 8.20 -7.21 -7.70
N SER A 93 8.88 -6.30 -6.99
CA SER A 93 9.46 -6.54 -5.67
C SER A 93 8.44 -7.02 -4.63
N ILE A 94 7.17 -6.59 -4.76
CA ILE A 94 6.09 -7.08 -3.90
C ILE A 94 5.87 -8.59 -4.04
N LEU A 95 6.09 -9.16 -5.22
CA LEU A 95 5.99 -10.59 -5.46
C LEU A 95 7.20 -11.34 -4.89
N GLN A 96 8.40 -10.74 -4.92
CA GLN A 96 9.55 -11.32 -4.21
C GLN A 96 9.28 -11.47 -2.71
N THR A 97 8.74 -10.41 -2.09
CA THR A 97 8.35 -10.44 -0.68
C THR A 97 7.23 -11.47 -0.44
N ALA A 98 6.23 -11.54 -1.32
CA ALA A 98 5.17 -12.53 -1.23
C ALA A 98 5.67 -13.99 -1.28
N VAL A 99 6.67 -14.29 -2.11
CA VAL A 99 7.31 -15.62 -2.17
C VAL A 99 8.12 -15.91 -0.91
N ARG A 100 8.94 -14.94 -0.45
CA ARG A 100 9.82 -15.08 0.72
C ARG A 100 9.03 -15.35 2.00
N ASP A 101 8.01 -14.53 2.24
CA ASP A 101 7.20 -14.57 3.45
C ASP A 101 6.01 -15.53 3.32
N ARG A 102 5.86 -16.14 2.13
CA ARG A 102 4.72 -16.98 1.74
C ARG A 102 3.39 -16.28 1.98
N ILE A 103 3.28 -14.98 1.75
CA ILE A 103 2.05 -14.21 2.00
C ILE A 103 0.94 -14.65 1.04
N GLN A 104 -0.30 -14.57 1.50
CA GLN A 104 -1.46 -14.85 0.66
C GLN A 104 -1.77 -13.65 -0.24
N VAL A 105 -1.85 -13.90 -1.54
CA VAL A 105 -2.13 -12.88 -2.55
C VAL A 105 -3.51 -13.10 -3.17
N LEU A 106 -4.17 -11.99 -3.52
CA LEU A 106 -5.42 -12.00 -4.29
C LEU A 106 -5.11 -11.53 -5.71
N ILE A 107 -5.29 -12.42 -6.69
CA ILE A 107 -5.01 -12.16 -8.10
C ILE A 107 -6.33 -12.06 -8.86
N SER A 108 -6.54 -10.96 -9.58
CA SER A 108 -7.71 -10.79 -10.46
C SER A 108 -7.35 -11.21 -11.88
N ILE A 109 -8.10 -12.14 -12.46
CA ILE A 109 -7.88 -12.63 -13.83
C ILE A 109 -8.79 -11.91 -14.83
N ARG A 110 -8.40 -11.89 -16.11
CA ARG A 110 -9.16 -11.34 -17.25
C ARG A 110 -10.60 -11.87 -17.37
N ASN A 111 -10.88 -13.10 -16.90
CA ASN A 111 -12.21 -13.71 -16.94
C ASN A 111 -13.12 -13.27 -15.78
N ASN A 112 -12.77 -12.18 -15.07
CA ASN A 112 -13.47 -11.68 -13.88
C ASN A 112 -13.55 -12.69 -12.73
N ARG A 113 -12.59 -13.62 -12.68
CA ARG A 113 -12.40 -14.52 -11.54
C ARG A 113 -11.27 -14.02 -10.65
N LYS A 114 -11.33 -14.39 -9.38
CA LYS A 114 -10.31 -14.03 -8.40
C LYS A 114 -9.67 -15.29 -7.86
N LEU A 115 -8.34 -15.33 -7.82
CA LEU A 115 -7.58 -16.39 -7.18
C LEU A 115 -7.05 -15.87 -5.84
N LEU A 116 -7.29 -16.63 -4.78
CA LEU A 116 -6.63 -16.45 -3.50
C LEU A 116 -5.59 -17.56 -3.36
N ALA A 117 -4.31 -17.21 -3.35
CA ALA A 117 -3.23 -18.19 -3.47
C ALA A 117 -1.97 -17.76 -2.72
N ARG A 118 -1.01 -18.67 -2.60
CA ARG A 118 0.38 -18.34 -2.23
C ARG A 118 1.28 -18.53 -3.44
N VAL A 119 2.17 -17.57 -3.67
CA VAL A 119 3.11 -17.62 -4.79
C VAL A 119 4.33 -18.43 -4.38
N LYS A 120 4.68 -19.44 -5.18
CA LYS A 120 5.87 -20.26 -4.97
C LYS A 120 7.06 -19.76 -5.79
N ALA A 121 6.78 -19.31 -7.01
CA ALA A 121 7.74 -18.69 -7.91
C ALA A 121 6.99 -17.75 -8.86
N PHE A 122 7.72 -16.77 -9.42
CA PHE A 122 7.23 -15.89 -10.47
C PHE A 122 8.37 -15.57 -11.45
N ASP A 123 8.01 -14.98 -12.58
CA ASP A 123 8.96 -14.56 -13.62
C ASP A 123 8.63 -13.13 -14.10
N ARG A 124 9.49 -12.53 -14.94
CA ARG A 124 9.34 -11.20 -15.56
C ARG A 124 8.03 -11.02 -16.33
N HIS A 125 7.47 -12.11 -16.87
CA HIS A 125 6.19 -12.08 -17.57
C HIS A 125 4.97 -12.15 -16.64
N CYS A 126 5.19 -12.15 -15.32
CA CYS A 126 4.15 -12.40 -14.32
C CYS A 126 3.51 -13.80 -14.44
N ASN A 127 4.19 -14.74 -15.11
CA ASN A 127 3.85 -16.15 -15.01
C ASN A 127 4.18 -16.60 -13.58
N MET A 128 3.24 -17.24 -12.89
CA MET A 128 3.38 -17.62 -11.49
C MET A 128 3.13 -19.10 -11.29
N ILE A 129 3.89 -19.70 -10.36
CA ILE A 129 3.61 -21.01 -9.81
C ILE A 129 2.90 -20.78 -8.48
N LEU A 130 1.69 -21.30 -8.34
CA LEU A 130 0.80 -21.05 -7.21
C LEU A 130 0.51 -22.34 -6.44
N GLU A 131 0.41 -22.23 -5.12
CA GLU A 131 -0.02 -23.30 -4.22
C GLU A 131 -1.21 -22.87 -3.38
N ASN A 132 -2.03 -23.85 -2.98
CA ASN A 132 -3.23 -23.64 -2.16
C ASN A 132 -4.19 -22.62 -2.79
N VAL A 133 -4.47 -22.78 -4.08
CA VAL A 133 -5.25 -21.82 -4.87
C VAL A 133 -6.74 -22.03 -4.62
N LYS A 134 -7.42 -20.95 -4.27
CA LYS A 134 -8.89 -20.88 -4.22
C LYS A 134 -9.37 -19.94 -5.30
N GLU A 135 -9.99 -20.51 -6.33
CA GLU A 135 -10.66 -19.75 -7.40
C GLU A 135 -12.06 -19.36 -6.95
N MET A 136 -12.44 -18.10 -7.14
CA MET A 136 -13.74 -17.55 -6.75
C MET A 136 -14.35 -16.76 -7.91
N TRP A 137 -15.63 -16.98 -8.19
CA TRP A 137 -16.38 -16.26 -9.22
C TRP A 137 -17.86 -16.14 -8.86
N THR A 138 -18.54 -15.22 -9.54
CA THR A 138 -19.99 -15.06 -9.42
C THR A 138 -20.65 -15.57 -10.69
N GLU A 139 -21.61 -16.48 -10.53
CA GLU A 139 -22.44 -16.96 -11.62
C GLU A 139 -23.81 -16.29 -11.56
N THR A 140 -24.21 -15.66 -12.66
CA THR A 140 -25.53 -15.04 -12.78
C THR A 140 -26.46 -16.01 -13.50
N SER A 141 -27.41 -16.59 -12.79
CA SER A 141 -28.47 -17.38 -13.40
C SER A 141 -29.69 -16.49 -13.66
N LYS A 142 -30.22 -16.57 -14.89
CA LYS A 142 -31.51 -15.98 -15.23
C LYS A 142 -32.58 -17.01 -14.91
N THR A 143 -33.46 -16.70 -13.95
CA THR A 143 -34.65 -17.51 -13.69
C THR A 143 -35.77 -17.06 -14.62
N ASP A 144 -36.69 -17.96 -15.01
CA ASP A 144 -37.80 -17.72 -15.94
C ASP A 144 -38.76 -16.58 -15.53
N GLY A 145 -38.63 -16.05 -14.31
CA GLY A 145 -39.35 -14.87 -13.80
C GLY A 145 -38.61 -13.53 -13.91
N GLY A 146 -37.52 -13.44 -14.68
CA GLY A 146 -36.79 -12.17 -14.92
C GLY A 146 -35.86 -11.70 -13.80
N LEU A 147 -35.89 -12.34 -12.63
CA LEU A 147 -34.98 -12.03 -11.52
C LEU A 147 -33.62 -12.72 -11.73
N THR A 148 -32.56 -11.92 -11.83
CA THR A 148 -31.17 -12.40 -11.88
C THR A 148 -30.70 -12.78 -10.49
N LYS A 149 -30.30 -14.04 -10.31
CA LYS A 149 -29.69 -14.52 -9.06
C LYS A 149 -28.18 -14.60 -9.27
N SER A 150 -27.42 -13.82 -8.51
CA SER A 150 -25.97 -13.93 -8.45
C SER A 150 -25.57 -14.89 -7.34
N VAL A 151 -24.91 -15.99 -7.71
CA VAL A 151 -24.41 -17.00 -6.77
C VAL A 151 -22.90 -17.01 -6.79
N ASN A 152 -22.28 -16.82 -5.62
CA ASN A 152 -20.83 -16.94 -5.45
C ASN A 152 -20.44 -18.43 -5.46
N LYS A 153 -19.54 -18.81 -6.36
CA LYS A 153 -18.95 -20.15 -6.44
C LYS A 153 -17.46 -20.09 -6.16
N ASP A 154 -16.93 -21.15 -5.56
CA ASP A 154 -15.50 -21.34 -5.39
C ASP A 154 -15.06 -22.76 -5.76
N ARG A 155 -13.77 -22.89 -6.07
CA ARG A 155 -13.11 -24.17 -6.34
C ARG A 155 -11.71 -24.14 -5.76
N PHE A 156 -11.30 -25.26 -5.15
CA PHE A 156 -9.93 -25.46 -4.70
C PHE A 156 -9.08 -26.14 -5.77
N ILE A 157 -7.86 -25.62 -5.96
CA ILE A 157 -6.85 -26.14 -6.88
C ILE A 157 -5.54 -26.23 -6.10
N SER A 158 -5.04 -27.45 -5.89
CA SER A 158 -3.90 -27.67 -5.00
C SER A 158 -2.61 -27.02 -5.53
N LYS A 159 -2.38 -27.08 -6.85
CA LYS A 159 -1.20 -26.54 -7.54
C LYS A 159 -1.63 -26.00 -8.90
N MET A 160 -1.12 -24.83 -9.28
CA MET A 160 -1.35 -24.18 -10.57
C MET A 160 -0.05 -23.57 -11.08
#